data_AF-A0A7C5VMY1-F1
#
_entry.id   AF-A0A7C5VMY1-F1
#
_cell.length_a   1.000
_cell.length_b   1.000
_cell.length_c   1.000
_cell.angle_alpha   90.00
_cell.angle_beta   90.00
_cell.angle_gamma   90.00
#
_symmetry.space_group_name_H-M   'P 1'
#
loop_
_entity.id
_entity.type
_entity.pdbx_description
1 polymer ?
#
loop_
_entity_poly.entity_id
_entity_poly.type
_entity_poly.pdbx_seq_one_letter_code
_entity_poly.pdbx_strand_id
1 'polypeptide(L)'
;MPESSRSKTSALQKHFYECLDAQLTSAGEWGLPPVPQYKPRCREVKILKFKSRQVGLTAIFAALYAVGVVLLAPMSFGVYQVRVADALLPLSIIFGMPAATGLSLGCLIANIYGGLGITDIIGGALANFLACSIAYRIGRNGVIRRFLGCLAESITITVIVGGYLSVIFEVPVEIGLLGVFIGSIVAINVLGFALLEILYRSPVGKDRGQAENAT
;
A
#
# COMPACT_ATOMS: atom_id res chain seq x y z
N MET A 1 20.74 -8.86 -13.32
CA MET A 1 21.48 -10.11 -13.54
C MET A 1 20.72 -11.29 -12.92
N PRO A 2 20.01 -12.10 -13.74
CA PRO A 2 19.83 -13.51 -13.42
C PRO A 2 19.85 -14.38 -14.70
N GLU A 3 21.03 -14.55 -15.31
CA GLU A 3 21.21 -15.42 -16.49
C GLU A 3 21.89 -16.75 -16.14
N SER A 4 22.60 -16.80 -15.00
CA SER A 4 23.41 -17.95 -14.58
C SER A 4 22.59 -19.17 -14.13
N SER A 5 21.36 -18.98 -13.63
CA SER A 5 20.53 -20.08 -13.11
C SER A 5 19.76 -20.85 -14.20
N ARG A 6 19.65 -20.29 -15.42
CA ARG A 6 18.92 -20.90 -16.55
C ARG A 6 19.76 -21.93 -17.31
N SER A 7 21.08 -21.76 -17.30
CA SER A 7 22.03 -22.68 -17.95
C SER A 7 22.10 -24.03 -17.21
N LYS A 8 22.13 -24.02 -15.87
CA LYS A 8 22.27 -25.25 -15.06
C LYS A 8 21.06 -26.19 -15.16
N THR A 9 19.85 -25.65 -15.27
CA THR A 9 18.63 -26.44 -15.46
C THR A 9 18.59 -27.14 -16.82
N SER A 10 19.11 -26.49 -17.88
CA SER A 10 19.18 -27.11 -19.21
C SER A 10 20.18 -28.28 -19.28
N ALA A 11 21.29 -28.20 -18.54
CA ALA A 11 22.30 -29.25 -18.50
C ALA A 11 21.83 -30.48 -17.70
N LEU A 12 21.18 -30.26 -16.55
CA LEU A 12 20.56 -31.33 -15.76
C LEU A 12 19.44 -32.04 -16.51
N GLN A 13 18.64 -31.30 -17.27
CA GLN A 13 17.58 -31.88 -18.08
C GLN A 13 18.15 -32.73 -19.22
N LYS A 14 19.20 -32.26 -19.91
CA LYS A 14 19.89 -33.08 -20.92
C LYS A 14 20.47 -34.37 -20.33
N HIS A 15 21.13 -34.29 -19.18
CA HIS A 15 21.66 -35.48 -18.50
C HIS A 15 20.58 -36.47 -18.07
N PHE A 16 19.43 -35.97 -17.60
CA PHE A 16 18.30 -36.82 -17.24
C PHE A 16 17.71 -37.54 -18.46
N TYR A 17 17.61 -36.85 -19.62
CA TYR A 17 17.15 -37.46 -20.86
C TYR A 17 18.13 -38.48 -21.44
N GLU A 18 19.45 -38.22 -21.40
CA GLU A 18 20.45 -39.22 -21.82
C GLU A 18 20.42 -40.48 -20.94
N CYS A 19 20.21 -40.32 -19.63
CA CYS A 19 20.09 -41.45 -18.70
C CYS A 19 18.77 -42.22 -18.91
N LEU A 20 17.69 -41.52 -19.28
CA LEU A 20 16.40 -42.11 -19.61
C LEU A 20 16.45 -42.90 -20.92
N ASP A 21 17.11 -42.38 -21.96
CA ASP A 21 17.30 -43.07 -23.24
C ASP A 21 18.18 -44.33 -23.07
N ALA A 22 19.21 -44.26 -22.22
CA ALA A 22 20.01 -45.44 -21.87
C ALA A 22 19.17 -46.54 -21.18
N GLN A 23 18.22 -46.17 -20.31
CA GLN A 23 17.29 -47.12 -19.68
C GLN A 23 16.23 -47.64 -20.65
N LEU A 24 15.71 -46.81 -21.56
CA LEU A 24 14.73 -47.21 -22.57
C LEU A 24 15.31 -48.22 -23.58
N THR A 25 16.61 -48.12 -23.89
CA THR A 25 17.29 -49.06 -24.79
C THR A 25 17.42 -50.45 -24.15
N SER A 26 17.63 -50.54 -22.83
CA SER A 26 17.64 -51.81 -22.08
C SER A 26 16.24 -52.38 -21.80
N ALA A 27 15.21 -51.52 -21.73
CA ALA A 27 13.82 -51.94 -21.52
C ALA A 27 13.15 -52.55 -22.78
N GLY A 28 13.72 -52.32 -23.98
CA GLY A 28 13.22 -52.89 -25.24
C GLY A 28 13.26 -54.42 -25.33
N GLU A 29 14.08 -55.08 -24.50
CA GLU A 29 14.18 -56.55 -24.43
C GLU A 29 13.03 -57.20 -23.65
N TRP A 30 12.25 -56.44 -22.85
CA TRP A 30 11.25 -56.98 -21.92
C TRP A 30 9.80 -56.85 -22.37
N GLY A 31 9.54 -56.52 -23.64
CA GLY A 31 8.18 -56.55 -24.21
C GLY A 31 7.16 -55.64 -23.50
N LEU A 32 7.62 -54.59 -22.82
CA LEU A 32 6.75 -53.66 -22.09
C LEU A 32 5.91 -52.81 -23.05
N PRO A 33 4.64 -52.50 -22.70
CA PRO A 33 3.82 -51.60 -23.50
C PRO A 33 4.46 -50.20 -23.53
N PRO A 34 4.32 -49.46 -24.65
CA PRO A 34 4.90 -48.14 -24.78
C PRO A 34 4.36 -47.22 -23.69
N VAL A 35 5.27 -46.64 -22.91
CA VAL A 35 4.92 -45.64 -21.90
C VAL A 35 4.18 -44.47 -22.57
N PRO A 36 2.98 -44.09 -22.11
CA PRO A 36 2.26 -42.96 -22.67
C PRO A 36 3.06 -41.68 -22.47
N GLN A 37 3.21 -40.91 -23.53
CA GLN A 37 3.92 -39.63 -23.53
C GLN A 37 3.30 -38.67 -22.50
N TYR A 38 4.02 -38.43 -21.40
CA TYR A 38 3.62 -37.49 -20.37
C TYR A 38 3.79 -36.05 -20.89
N LYS A 39 2.69 -35.38 -21.25
CA LYS A 39 2.68 -33.96 -21.64
C LYS A 39 2.45 -33.09 -20.39
N PRO A 40 3.47 -32.41 -19.84
CA PRO A 40 3.27 -31.54 -18.69
C PRO A 40 2.31 -30.42 -19.07
N ARG A 41 1.18 -30.31 -18.35
CA ARG A 41 0.28 -29.16 -18.45
C ARG A 41 0.93 -28.01 -17.67
N CYS A 42 1.80 -27.27 -18.33
CA CYS A 42 2.32 -26.01 -17.81
C CYS A 42 1.17 -25.02 -17.67
N ARG A 43 0.55 -25.00 -16.48
CA ARG A 43 -0.36 -23.93 -16.09
C ARG A 43 0.50 -22.68 -16.01
N GLU A 44 0.23 -21.69 -16.86
CA GLU A 44 0.78 -20.35 -16.73
C GLU A 44 0.38 -19.81 -15.36
N VAL A 45 1.29 -19.95 -14.39
CA VAL A 45 1.17 -19.25 -13.11
C VAL A 45 1.48 -17.82 -13.46
N LYS A 46 0.45 -16.98 -13.52
CA LYS A 46 0.58 -15.54 -13.68
C LYS A 46 1.31 -15.01 -12.45
N ILE A 47 2.63 -15.00 -12.49
CA ILE A 47 3.45 -14.45 -11.42
C ILE A 47 3.13 -12.95 -11.39
N LEU A 48 2.37 -12.54 -10.37
CA LEU A 48 2.14 -11.14 -10.05
C LEU A 48 3.53 -10.52 -9.87
N LYS A 49 3.97 -9.77 -10.87
CA LYS A 49 5.23 -9.03 -10.82
C LYS A 49 5.09 -7.88 -9.82
N PHE A 50 5.17 -8.20 -8.53
CA PHE A 50 5.40 -7.17 -7.52
C PHE A 50 6.79 -6.60 -7.77
N LYS A 51 6.83 -5.35 -8.23
CA LYS A 51 8.10 -4.63 -8.34
C LYS A 51 8.61 -4.50 -6.90
N SER A 52 9.74 -5.11 -6.57
CA SER A 52 10.33 -5.10 -5.22
C SER A 52 10.38 -3.69 -4.61
N ARG A 53 10.60 -2.69 -5.46
CA ARG A 53 10.55 -1.25 -5.12
C ARG A 53 9.19 -0.79 -4.53
N GLN A 54 8.06 -1.31 -5.01
CA GLN A 54 6.73 -0.94 -4.51
C GLN A 54 6.47 -1.51 -3.12
N VAL A 55 6.91 -2.73 -2.85
CA VAL A 55 6.79 -3.38 -1.54
C VAL A 55 7.68 -2.69 -0.50
N GLY A 56 8.90 -2.30 -0.89
CA GLY A 56 9.75 -1.49 -0.03
C GLY A 56 9.11 -0.14 0.32
N LEU A 57 8.51 0.52 -0.69
CA LEU A 57 7.83 1.80 -0.48
C LEU A 57 6.62 1.67 0.47
N THR A 58 5.78 0.63 0.29
CA THR A 58 4.63 0.38 1.16
C THR A 58 5.07 0.15 2.60
N ALA A 59 6.16 -0.61 2.81
CA ALA A 59 6.69 -0.90 4.13
C ALA A 59 7.22 0.36 4.83
N ILE A 60 7.93 1.23 4.10
CA ILE A 60 8.43 2.51 4.64
C ILE A 60 7.27 3.41 5.07
N PHE A 61 6.24 3.58 4.25
CA PHE A 61 5.07 4.38 4.63
C PHE A 61 4.30 3.78 5.80
N ALA A 62 4.14 2.46 5.84
CA ALA A 62 3.50 1.78 6.96
C ALA A 62 4.26 2.01 8.28
N ALA A 63 5.59 1.86 8.25
CA ALA A 63 6.43 2.08 9.42
C ALA A 63 6.42 3.54 9.88
N LEU A 64 6.57 4.49 8.96
CA LEU A 64 6.54 5.93 9.27
C LEU A 64 5.21 6.34 9.90
N TYR A 65 4.10 5.89 9.33
CA TYR A 65 2.79 6.20 9.87
C TYR A 65 2.59 5.56 11.25
N ALA A 66 2.91 4.28 11.40
CA ALA A 66 2.74 3.56 12.66
C ALA A 66 3.56 4.21 13.80
N VAL A 67 4.84 4.49 13.54
CA VAL A 67 5.71 5.16 14.51
C VAL A 67 5.21 6.58 14.81
N GLY A 68 4.78 7.32 13.79
CA GLY A 68 4.24 8.67 13.96
C GLY A 68 3.03 8.71 14.90
N VAL A 69 2.09 7.77 14.76
CA VAL A 69 0.91 7.68 15.64
C VAL A 69 1.31 7.22 17.05
N VAL A 70 2.18 6.20 17.18
CA VAL A 70 2.57 5.65 18.48
C VAL A 70 3.38 6.66 19.30
N LEU A 71 4.32 7.39 18.68
CA LEU A 71 5.10 8.42 19.37
C LEU A 71 4.23 9.59 19.83
N LEU A 72 3.22 9.94 19.04
CA LEU A 72 2.28 11.02 19.35
C LEU A 72 0.96 10.47 19.93
N ALA A 73 0.99 9.29 20.56
CA ALA A 73 -0.16 8.67 21.20
C ALA A 73 -0.97 9.64 22.10
N PRO A 74 -0.37 10.46 22.99
CA PRO A 74 -1.15 11.37 23.84
C PRO A 74 -1.90 12.46 23.07
N MET A 75 -1.46 12.81 21.85
CA MET A 75 -2.15 13.78 20.98
C MET A 75 -3.11 13.09 19.99
N SER A 76 -3.01 11.77 19.82
CA SER A 76 -3.68 11.04 18.73
C SER A 76 -4.95 10.29 19.14
N PHE A 77 -5.24 10.12 20.44
CA PHE A 77 -6.33 9.27 20.95
C PHE A 77 -7.26 9.97 21.96
N GLY A 78 -7.45 11.29 21.82
CA GLY A 78 -8.36 12.08 22.65
C GLY A 78 -9.60 12.60 21.90
N VAL A 79 -10.55 13.21 22.63
CA VAL A 79 -11.72 13.89 22.02
C VAL A 79 -11.27 15.01 21.07
N TYR A 80 -10.22 15.74 21.45
CA TYR A 80 -9.49 16.67 20.59
C TYR A 80 -8.23 16.00 20.05
N GLN A 81 -8.38 15.01 19.18
CA GLN A 81 -7.23 14.32 18.58
C GLN A 81 -6.70 15.05 17.35
N VAL A 82 -5.37 15.22 17.30
CA VAL A 82 -4.66 15.72 16.13
C VAL A 82 -3.69 14.63 15.69
N ARG A 83 -4.09 13.87 14.67
CA ARG A 83 -3.23 12.82 14.12
C ARG A 83 -2.23 13.43 13.14
N VAL A 84 -1.06 13.81 13.65
CA VAL A 84 0.02 14.40 12.81
C VAL A 84 0.49 13.44 11.71
N ALA A 85 0.36 12.13 11.93
CA ALA A 85 0.65 11.13 10.90
C ALA A 85 -0.24 11.27 9.65
N ASP A 86 -1.39 11.94 9.74
CA ASP A 86 -2.24 12.21 8.57
C ASP A 86 -1.58 13.17 7.58
N ALA A 87 -0.54 13.91 7.98
CA ALA A 87 0.29 14.70 7.07
C ALA A 87 0.97 13.86 5.97
N LEU A 88 1.11 12.54 6.17
CA LEU A 88 1.67 11.64 5.17
C LEU A 88 0.64 11.20 4.12
N LEU A 89 -0.66 11.41 4.33
CA LEU A 89 -1.72 10.94 3.42
C LEU A 89 -1.68 11.62 2.05
N PRO A 90 -1.50 12.96 1.95
CA PRO A 90 -1.39 13.63 0.66
C PRO A 90 -0.27 13.09 -0.23
N LEU A 91 0.79 12.48 0.34
CA LEU A 91 1.86 11.88 -0.44
C LEU A 91 1.38 10.71 -1.31
N SER A 92 0.23 10.11 -0.97
CA SER A 92 -0.46 9.14 -1.81
C SER A 92 -0.76 9.66 -3.22
N ILE A 93 -0.90 10.98 -3.39
CA ILE A 93 -1.11 11.62 -4.69
C ILE A 93 0.11 11.42 -5.61
N ILE A 94 1.35 11.47 -5.07
CA ILE A 94 2.58 11.34 -5.86
C ILE A 94 3.00 9.87 -6.00
N PHE A 95 2.87 9.10 -4.93
CA PHE A 95 3.35 7.72 -4.89
C PHE A 95 2.31 6.68 -5.35
N GLY A 96 1.03 7.07 -5.36
CA GLY A 96 -0.10 6.27 -5.79
C GLY A 96 -0.55 5.21 -4.79
N MET A 97 -1.20 4.16 -5.31
CA MET A 97 -1.74 3.06 -4.53
C MET A 97 -0.77 2.38 -3.53
N PRO A 98 0.55 2.25 -3.80
CA PRO A 98 1.48 1.70 -2.82
C PRO A 98 1.58 2.53 -1.52
N ALA A 99 1.49 3.86 -1.61
CA ALA A 99 1.47 4.70 -0.42
C ALA A 99 0.13 4.58 0.31
N ALA A 100 -1.00 4.57 -0.42
CA ALA A 100 -2.32 4.37 0.16
C ALA A 100 -2.40 3.06 0.98
N THR A 101 -1.95 1.93 0.41
CA THR A 101 -1.96 0.65 1.13
C THR A 101 -0.96 0.62 2.30
N GLY A 102 0.21 1.24 2.14
CA GLY A 102 1.19 1.36 3.22
C GLY A 102 0.65 2.15 4.42
N LEU A 103 0.06 3.32 4.18
CA LEU A 103 -0.50 4.17 5.22
C LEU A 103 -1.68 3.53 5.93
N SER A 104 -2.56 2.82 5.20
CA SER A 104 -3.66 2.06 5.80
C SER A 104 -3.18 0.91 6.67
N LEU A 105 -2.14 0.17 6.24
CA LEU A 105 -1.54 -0.88 7.06
C LEU A 105 -0.84 -0.30 8.30
N GLY A 106 -0.16 0.83 8.15
CA GLY A 106 0.41 1.57 9.28
C GLY A 106 -0.67 2.00 10.27
N CYS A 107 -1.82 2.47 9.79
CA CYS A 107 -2.96 2.86 10.62
C CYS A 107 -3.57 1.68 11.36
N LEU A 108 -3.74 0.54 10.68
CA LEU A 108 -4.18 -0.70 11.32
C LEU A 108 -3.25 -1.08 12.49
N ILE A 109 -1.94 -1.09 12.26
CA ILE A 109 -0.94 -1.43 13.28
C ILE A 109 -0.97 -0.41 14.43
N ALA A 110 -1.00 0.88 14.12
CA ALA A 110 -1.04 1.94 15.12
C ALA A 110 -2.28 1.86 16.01
N ASN A 111 -3.45 1.62 15.42
CA ASN A 111 -4.70 1.56 16.15
C ASN A 111 -4.81 0.29 17.02
N ILE A 112 -4.14 -0.80 16.62
CA ILE A 112 -3.99 -1.98 17.49
C ILE A 112 -3.22 -1.59 18.78
N TYR A 113 -2.18 -0.77 18.66
CA TYR A 113 -1.47 -0.24 19.84
C TYR A 113 -2.28 0.80 20.61
N GLY A 114 -3.09 1.61 19.92
CA GLY A 114 -3.93 2.65 20.53
C GLY A 114 -5.08 2.12 21.38
N GLY A 115 -5.59 0.94 21.08
CA GLY A 115 -6.54 0.22 21.93
C GLY A 115 -7.95 0.84 22.02
N LEU A 116 -8.32 1.78 21.14
CA LEU A 116 -9.66 2.43 21.12
C LEU A 116 -10.81 1.53 20.62
N GLY A 117 -10.55 0.24 20.40
CA GLY A 117 -11.54 -0.76 20.00
C GLY A 117 -11.41 -1.22 18.54
N ILE A 118 -12.06 -2.35 18.23
CA ILE A 118 -12.00 -2.99 16.90
C ILE A 118 -12.56 -2.07 15.80
N THR A 119 -13.57 -1.27 16.14
CA THR A 119 -14.17 -0.29 15.23
C THR A 119 -13.17 0.76 14.78
N ASP A 120 -12.30 1.26 15.67
CA ASP A 120 -11.26 2.24 15.31
C ASP A 120 -10.13 1.60 14.49
N ILE A 121 -9.77 0.35 14.78
CA ILE A 121 -8.75 -0.40 14.03
C ILE A 121 -9.16 -0.57 12.57
N ILE A 122 -10.35 -1.10 12.34
CA ILE A 122 -10.84 -1.38 10.98
C ILE A 122 -11.34 -0.09 10.31
N GLY A 123 -12.12 0.70 11.04
CA GLY A 123 -12.70 1.96 10.56
C GLY A 123 -11.62 2.97 10.18
N GLY A 124 -10.59 3.15 11.00
CA GLY A 124 -9.47 4.04 10.72
C GLY A 124 -8.63 3.61 9.52
N ALA A 125 -8.34 2.31 9.39
CA ALA A 125 -7.59 1.78 8.24
C ALA A 125 -8.36 1.96 6.91
N LEU A 126 -9.68 1.69 6.94
CA LEU A 126 -10.57 1.90 5.79
C LEU A 126 -10.74 3.38 5.45
N ALA A 127 -10.90 4.24 6.46
CA ALA A 127 -10.98 5.69 6.28
C ALA A 127 -9.73 6.22 5.58
N ASN A 128 -8.54 5.85 6.06
CA ASN A 128 -7.28 6.26 5.44
C ASN A 128 -7.13 5.73 4.01
N PHE A 129 -7.56 4.49 3.77
CA PHE A 129 -7.48 3.90 2.43
C PHE A 129 -8.37 4.66 1.44
N LEU A 130 -9.59 4.96 1.87
CA LEU A 130 -10.57 5.68 1.06
C LEU A 130 -10.13 7.12 0.82
N ALA A 131 -9.67 7.81 1.87
CA ALA A 131 -9.13 9.16 1.78
C ALA A 131 -8.00 9.24 0.75
N CYS A 132 -6.96 8.40 0.90
CA CYS A 132 -5.83 8.36 -0.03
C CYS A 132 -6.27 8.02 -1.45
N SER A 133 -7.21 7.08 -1.62
CA SER A 133 -7.71 6.68 -2.94
C SER A 133 -8.46 7.82 -3.65
N ILE A 134 -9.23 8.60 -2.90
CA ILE A 134 -9.94 9.78 -3.42
C ILE A 134 -8.94 10.87 -3.78
N ALA A 135 -8.01 11.19 -2.88
CA ALA A 135 -6.97 12.20 -3.13
C ALA A 135 -6.12 11.85 -4.35
N TYR A 136 -5.69 10.60 -4.47
CA TYR A 136 -4.93 10.11 -5.62
C TYR A 136 -5.68 10.30 -6.94
N ARG A 137 -7.01 10.12 -6.94
CA ARG A 137 -7.81 10.34 -8.16
C ARG A 137 -8.00 11.82 -8.50
N ILE A 138 -8.17 12.67 -7.49
CA ILE A 138 -8.46 14.10 -7.68
C ILE A 138 -7.16 14.88 -7.97
N GLY A 139 -6.10 14.60 -7.23
CA GLY A 139 -4.86 15.38 -7.14
C GLY A 139 -3.93 15.37 -8.36
N ARG A 140 -4.29 14.67 -9.44
CA ARG A 140 -3.42 14.44 -10.60
C ARG A 140 -3.09 15.69 -11.43
N ASN A 141 -3.99 16.67 -11.52
CA ASN A 141 -3.85 17.76 -12.50
C ASN A 141 -3.75 19.14 -11.84
N GLY A 142 -2.56 19.51 -11.38
CA GLY A 142 -2.21 20.86 -10.92
C GLY A 142 -2.36 21.12 -9.42
N VAL A 143 -1.79 22.23 -8.96
CA VAL A 143 -1.70 22.60 -7.52
C VAL A 143 -3.09 22.75 -6.88
N ILE A 144 -4.04 23.35 -7.60
CA ILE A 144 -5.43 23.53 -7.14
C ILE A 144 -6.08 22.17 -6.86
N ARG A 145 -5.86 21.18 -7.74
CA ARG A 145 -6.41 19.84 -7.55
C ARG A 145 -5.76 19.08 -6.40
N ARG A 146 -4.47 19.28 -6.15
CA ARG A 146 -3.78 18.72 -4.98
C ARG A 146 -4.37 19.25 -3.69
N PHE A 147 -4.63 20.56 -3.64
CA PHE A 147 -5.31 21.18 -2.49
C PHE A 147 -6.72 20.63 -2.30
N LEU A 148 -7.51 20.50 -3.39
CA LEU A 148 -8.81 19.83 -3.35
C LEU A 148 -8.71 18.37 -2.87
N GLY A 149 -7.64 17.65 -3.25
CA GLY A 149 -7.37 16.30 -2.78
C GLY A 149 -7.14 16.26 -1.26
N CYS A 150 -6.32 17.16 -0.72
CA CYS A 150 -6.07 17.28 0.73
C CYS A 150 -7.35 17.63 1.51
N LEU A 151 -8.18 18.51 0.96
CA LEU A 151 -9.49 18.84 1.51
C LEU A 151 -10.42 17.62 1.52
N ALA A 152 -10.49 16.90 0.40
CA ALA A 152 -11.31 15.69 0.29
C ALA A 152 -10.85 14.59 1.27
N GLU A 153 -9.54 14.41 1.47
CA GLU A 153 -8.99 13.52 2.49
C GLU A 153 -9.45 13.92 3.89
N SER A 154 -9.29 15.21 4.23
CA SER A 154 -9.64 15.72 5.56
C SER A 154 -11.11 15.54 5.87
N ILE A 155 -11.99 15.82 4.91
CA ILE A 155 -13.44 15.62 5.04
C ILE A 155 -13.76 14.13 5.21
N THR A 156 -13.16 13.26 4.39
CA THR A 156 -13.40 11.81 4.45
C THR A 156 -13.01 11.24 5.82
N ILE A 157 -11.84 11.61 6.33
CA ILE A 157 -11.37 11.16 7.64
C ILE A 157 -12.25 11.73 8.74
N THR A 158 -12.58 13.02 8.69
CA THR A 158 -13.44 13.65 9.69
C THR A 158 -14.81 12.97 9.78
N VAL A 159 -15.46 12.73 8.64
CA VAL A 159 -16.80 12.13 8.61
C VAL A 159 -16.78 10.70 9.15
N ILE A 160 -15.80 9.89 8.74
CA ILE A 160 -15.73 8.49 9.16
C ILE A 160 -15.22 8.41 10.61
N VAL A 161 -14.04 8.95 10.89
CA VAL A 161 -13.37 8.89 12.19
C VAL A 161 -14.13 9.67 13.25
N GLY A 162 -14.46 10.93 12.99
CA GLY A 162 -15.24 11.75 13.94
C GLY A 162 -16.62 11.16 14.20
N GLY A 163 -17.25 10.55 13.18
CA GLY A 163 -18.54 9.88 13.31
C GLY A 163 -18.50 8.70 14.27
N TYR A 164 -17.63 7.70 14.06
CA TYR A 164 -17.60 6.57 14.99
C TYR A 164 -17.02 6.92 16.36
N LEU A 165 -16.09 7.89 16.43
CA LEU A 165 -15.47 8.27 17.69
C LEU A 165 -16.48 8.91 18.65
N SER A 166 -17.44 9.67 18.13
CA SER A 166 -18.56 10.20 18.93
C SER A 166 -19.42 9.11 19.57
N VAL A 167 -19.59 7.97 18.87
CA VAL A 167 -20.35 6.82 19.38
C VAL A 167 -19.56 6.09 20.47
N ILE A 168 -18.23 6.00 20.35
CA ILE A 168 -17.36 5.31 21.32
C ILE A 168 -17.21 6.11 22.62
N PHE A 169 -17.04 7.43 22.53
CA PHE A 169 -16.81 8.30 23.69
C PHE A 169 -18.11 8.85 24.30
N GLU A 170 -19.28 8.45 23.81
CA GLU A 170 -20.62 8.92 24.24
C GLU A 170 -20.74 10.46 24.29
N VAL A 171 -19.99 11.15 23.42
CA VAL A 171 -20.01 12.61 23.30
C VAL A 171 -20.89 13.03 22.12
N PRO A 172 -21.47 14.25 22.16
CA PRO A 172 -22.20 14.81 21.04
C PRO A 172 -21.39 14.72 19.75
N VAL A 173 -22.05 14.28 18.67
CA VAL A 173 -21.43 14.06 17.35
C VAL A 173 -20.75 15.33 16.83
N GLU A 174 -21.28 16.51 17.17
CA GLU A 174 -20.67 17.79 16.79
C GLU A 174 -19.27 17.97 17.39
N ILE A 175 -19.07 17.57 18.65
CA ILE A 175 -17.79 17.74 19.34
C ILE A 175 -16.73 16.79 18.76
N GLY A 176 -17.11 15.52 18.52
CA GLY A 176 -16.22 14.54 17.89
C GLY A 176 -15.84 14.94 16.47
N LEU A 177 -16.81 15.39 15.66
CA LEU A 177 -16.56 15.91 14.32
C LEU A 177 -15.66 17.14 14.34
N LEU A 178 -15.95 18.15 15.16
CA LEU A 178 -15.19 19.39 15.20
C LEU A 178 -13.76 19.16 15.70
N GLY A 179 -13.57 18.32 16.73
CA GLY A 179 -12.25 17.97 17.25
C GLY A 179 -11.37 17.33 16.18
N VAL A 180 -11.89 16.29 15.51
CA VAL A 180 -11.16 15.62 14.42
C VAL A 180 -11.00 16.55 13.22
N PHE A 181 -12.00 17.35 12.87
CA PHE A 181 -11.94 18.27 11.73
C PHE A 181 -10.81 19.28 11.86
N ILE A 182 -10.69 19.92 13.03
CA ILE A 182 -9.63 20.91 13.28
C ILE A 182 -8.27 20.23 13.20
N GLY A 183 -8.13 19.04 13.80
CA GLY A 183 -6.89 18.26 13.74
C GLY A 183 -6.50 17.85 12.33
N SER A 184 -7.45 17.32 11.55
CA SER A 184 -7.24 16.90 10.17
C SER A 184 -6.93 18.08 9.25
N ILE A 185 -7.58 19.24 9.42
CA ILE A 185 -7.25 20.46 8.66
C ILE A 185 -5.79 20.86 8.90
N VAL A 186 -5.35 20.91 10.16
CA VAL A 186 -3.98 21.28 10.49
C VAL A 186 -2.97 20.24 9.99
N ALA A 187 -3.21 18.96 10.23
CA ALA A 187 -2.29 17.90 9.84
C ALA A 187 -2.20 17.74 8.30
N ILE A 188 -3.33 17.75 7.60
CA ILE A 188 -3.40 17.40 6.18
C ILE A 188 -3.28 18.65 5.30
N ASN A 189 -4.07 19.69 5.55
CA ASN A 189 -4.09 20.88 4.67
C ASN A 189 -2.93 21.83 4.92
N VAL A 190 -2.38 21.90 6.13
CA VAL A 190 -1.21 22.75 6.41
C VAL A 190 0.06 21.92 6.26
N LEU A 191 0.23 20.90 7.10
CA LEU A 191 1.45 20.09 7.14
C LEU A 191 1.60 19.19 5.91
N GLY A 192 0.56 18.44 5.58
CA GLY A 192 0.57 17.50 4.45
C GLY A 192 0.69 18.19 3.09
N PHE A 193 -0.04 19.29 2.87
CA PHE A 193 0.07 20.09 1.65
C PHE A 193 1.45 20.74 1.50
N ALA A 194 2.01 21.30 2.59
CA ALA A 194 3.37 21.83 2.56
C ALA A 194 4.39 20.75 2.18
N LEU A 195 4.28 19.56 2.80
CA LEU A 195 5.14 18.43 2.49
C LEU A 195 4.99 17.96 1.03
N LEU A 196 3.76 17.93 0.52
CA LEU A 196 3.44 17.58 -0.86
C LEU A 196 4.09 18.53 -1.87
N GLU A 197 3.98 19.85 -1.66
CA GLU A 197 4.55 20.86 -2.55
C GLU A 197 6.09 20.86 -2.52
N ILE A 198 6.70 20.66 -1.33
CA ILE A 198 8.15 20.51 -1.20
C ILE A 198 8.63 19.28 -2.01
N LEU A 199 7.92 18.15 -1.86
CA LEU A 199 8.28 16.93 -2.58
C LEU A 199 8.03 17.06 -4.10
N TYR A 200 6.99 17.76 -4.51
CA TYR A 200 6.70 18.01 -5.92
C TYR A 200 7.77 18.87 -6.59
N ARG A 201 8.35 19.84 -5.86
CA ARG A 201 9.50 20.64 -6.33
C ARG A 201 10.80 19.84 -6.42
N SER A 202 10.90 18.71 -5.71
CA SER A 202 12.08 17.84 -5.76
C SER A 202 12.15 17.01 -7.06
N PRO A 203 13.34 16.50 -7.43
CA PRO A 203 13.50 15.64 -8.60
C PRO A 203 12.57 14.41 -8.60
N VAL A 204 12.23 13.90 -7.41
CA VAL A 204 11.37 12.72 -7.22
C VAL A 204 9.94 12.96 -7.69
N GLY A 205 9.41 14.17 -7.48
CA GLY A 205 8.07 14.55 -7.95
C GLY A 205 8.03 14.79 -9.46
N LYS A 206 9.10 15.36 -10.02
CA LYS A 206 9.22 15.68 -11.45
C LYS A 206 9.26 14.42 -12.33
N ASP A 207 10.00 13.40 -11.89
CA ASP A 207 10.14 12.11 -12.60
C ASP A 207 8.80 11.34 -12.69
N ARG A 208 7.99 11.38 -11.63
CA ARG A 208 6.67 10.72 -11.60
C ARG A 208 5.55 11.54 -12.22
N GLY A 209 5.56 12.86 -12.07
CA GLY A 209 4.61 13.74 -12.75
C GLY A 209 4.76 13.75 -14.28
N GLN A 210 5.96 13.44 -14.80
CA GLN A 210 6.18 13.26 -16.24
C GLN A 210 5.69 11.89 -16.75
N ALA A 211 5.85 10.81 -15.97
CA ALA A 211 5.34 9.49 -16.33
C ALA A 211 3.80 9.44 -16.41
N GLU A 212 3.11 10.27 -15.63
CA GLU A 212 1.64 10.28 -15.56
C GLU A 212 1.00 11.14 -16.66
N ASN A 213 1.71 12.14 -17.20
CA ASN A 213 1.26 12.94 -18.37
C ASN A 213 1.62 12.29 -19.72
N ALA A 214 2.37 11.19 -19.73
CA ALA A 214 2.78 10.46 -20.93
C ALA A 214 1.89 9.25 -21.24
N THR A 215 0.81 9.04 -20.47
CA THR A 215 -0.22 8.00 -20.68
C THR A 215 -1.56 8.66 -20.93
#